data_AF-A0A821NT28-F1
#
_entry.id   AF-A0A821NT28-F1
#
_cell.length_a   1.000
_cell.length_b   1.000
_cell.length_c   1.000
_cell.angle_alpha   90.00
_cell.angle_beta   90.00
_cell.angle_gamma   90.00
#
_symmetry.space_group_name_H-M   'P 1'
#
loop_
_entity.id
_entity.type
_entity.pdbx_description
1 polymer ?
#
loop_
_entity_poly.entity_id
_entity_poly.type
_entity_poly.pdbx_seq_one_letter_code
_entity_poly.pdbx_strand_id
1 'polypeptide(L)' 'MSRYVKQLACRFHPEASLVEDYRAGDMVCPECGLVVGDR' A
#
# COMPACT_ATOMS: atom_id res chain seq x y z
N MET A 1 -17.52 14.81 -2.53
CA MET A 1 -16.92 13.46 -2.54
C MET A 1 -15.49 13.58 -3.04
N SER A 2 -14.53 13.76 -2.13
CA SER A 2 -13.14 14.05 -2.47
C SER A 2 -12.45 12.78 -2.95
N ARG A 3 -12.16 12.66 -4.24
CA ARG A 3 -11.32 11.59 -4.80
C ARG A 3 -9.86 11.96 -4.54
N TYR A 4 -9.37 11.62 -3.34
CA TYR A 4 -7.95 11.65 -3.05
C TYR A 4 -7.30 10.45 -3.73
N VAL A 5 -6.65 10.66 -4.87
CA VAL A 5 -5.84 9.62 -5.51
C VAL A 5 -4.55 9.50 -4.70
N LYS A 6 -4.59 8.77 -3.58
CA LYS A 6 -3.37 8.31 -2.89
C LYS A 6 -2.64 7.42 -3.88
N GLN A 7 -1.51 7.88 -4.41
CA GLN A 7 -0.56 6.99 -5.06
C GLN A 7 -0.04 6.03 -4.00
N LEU A 8 -0.65 4.85 -3.94
CA LEU A 8 -0.30 3.77 -3.03
C LEU A 8 0.96 3.10 -3.57
N ALA A 9 2.11 3.67 -3.21
CA ALA A 9 3.41 3.14 -3.55
C ALA A 9 4.32 3.18 -2.32
N CYS A 10 5.16 2.16 -2.15
CA CYS A 10 6.10 2.15 -1.04
C CYS A 10 7.19 3.19 -1.25
N ARG A 11 7.50 3.99 -0.21
CA ARG A 11 8.56 5.01 -0.25
C ARG A 11 9.96 4.45 -0.46
N PHE A 12 10.18 3.17 -0.15
CA PHE A 12 11.47 2.50 -0.27
C PHE A 12 11.55 1.66 -1.54
N HIS A 13 10.43 1.09 -1.97
CA HIS A 13 10.32 0.24 -3.14
C HIS A 13 9.18 0.76 -4.03
N PRO A 14 9.40 1.86 -4.77
CA PRO A 14 8.36 2.47 -5.61
C PRO A 14 7.94 1.56 -6.78
N GLU A 15 8.80 0.62 -7.15
CA GLU A 15 8.59 -0.40 -8.18
C GLU A 15 7.93 -1.68 -7.66
N ALA A 16 7.90 -1.88 -6.33
CA ALA A 16 7.25 -3.04 -5.75
C ALA A 16 5.73 -2.86 -5.80
N SER A 17 5.03 -3.83 -6.37
CA SER A 17 3.57 -3.90 -6.32
C SER A 17 3.15 -4.19 -4.90
N LEU A 18 2.34 -3.30 -4.31
CA LEU A 18 1.80 -3.50 -2.98
C LEU A 18 0.85 -4.70 -2.99
N VAL A 19 0.94 -5.50 -1.93
CA VAL A 19 0.09 -6.67 -1.71
C VAL A 19 -0.99 -6.27 -0.72
N GLU A 20 -2.24 -6.60 -1.05
CA GLU A 20 -3.36 -6.38 -0.14
C GLU A 20 -3.45 -7.55 0.85
N ASP A 21 -3.43 -7.23 2.14
CA ASP A 21 -3.55 -8.23 3.19
C ASP A 21 -5.00 -8.70 3.28
N TYR A 22 -5.26 -9.92 2.79
CA TYR A 22 -6.61 -10.49 2.66
C TYR A 22 -7.40 -10.51 3.98
N ARG A 23 -6.72 -10.49 5.14
CA ARG A 23 -7.41 -10.49 6.45
C ARG A 23 -7.81 -9.10 6.92
N ALA A 24 -6.99 -8.08 6.63
CA ALA A 24 -7.13 -6.74 7.19
C ALA A 24 -7.66 -5.72 6.17
N GLY A 25 -7.41 -5.93 4.88
CA GLY A 25 -7.68 -4.96 3.83
C GLY A 25 -6.62 -3.85 3.73
N ASP A 26 -5.46 -4.06 4.33
CA ASP A 26 -4.33 -3.13 4.28
C ASP A 26 -3.46 -3.37 3.06
N MET A 27 -2.86 -2.33 2.49
CA MET A 27 -1.83 -2.47 1.46
C MET A 27 -0.44 -2.49 2.08
N VAL A 28 0.29 -3.58 1.88
CA VAL A 28 1.62 -3.82 2.45
C VAL A 28 2.64 -4.02 1.34
N CYS A 29 3.82 -3.42 1.49
CA CYS A 29 4.94 -3.67 0.60
C CYS A 29 5.57 -5.03 0.92
N PRO A 30 5.62 -5.99 -0.03
CA PRO A 30 6.19 -7.32 0.24
C PRO A 30 7.71 -7.30 0.45
N GLU A 31 8.40 -6.29 -0.07
CA GLU A 31 9.87 -6.19 0.01
C GLU A 31 10.37 -5.72 1.39
N CYS A 32 9.62 -4.83 2.06
CA CYS A 32 10.03 -4.29 3.38
C CYS A 32 9.00 -4.51 4.50
N GLY A 33 7.79 -4.97 4.20
CA GLY A 33 6.69 -5.08 5.16
C GLY A 33 6.07 -3.74 5.58
N LEU A 34 6.36 -2.64 4.86
CA LEU A 34 5.77 -1.34 5.18
C LEU A 34 4.28 -1.31 4.81
N VAL A 35 3.43 -0.96 5.76
CA VAL A 35 1.99 -0.71 5.54
C VAL A 35 1.82 0.68 4.92
N VAL A 36 1.16 0.75 3.76
CA VAL A 36 1.05 1.94 2.90
C VAL A 36 -0.38 2.44 2.75
N GLY A 37 -1.36 1.54 2.95
CA GLY A 37 -2.78 1.88 2.95
C GLY A 37 -3.46 1.20 4.12
N ASP A 38 -3.89 1.98 5.10
CA ASP A 38 -5.00 1.68 5.98
C ASP A 38 -6.19 2.53 5.47
N ARG A 39 -7.38 1.95 5.56
CA ARG A 39 -8.60 2.35 4.85
C ARG A 39 -8.96 3.84 4.93
#